data_AF-A0A2N1M5P5-F1
#
_entry.id   AF-A0A2N1M5P5-F1
#
_cell.length_a   1.000
_cell.length_b   1.000
_cell.length_c   1.000
_cell.angle_alpha   90.00
_cell.angle_beta   90.00
_cell.angle_gamma   90.00
#
_symmetry.space_group_name_H-M   'P 1'
#
loop_
_entity.id
_entity.type
_entity.pdbx_description
1 polymer ?
#
loop_
_entity_poly.entity_id
_entity_poly.type
_entity_poly.pdbx_seq_one_letter_code
_entity_poly.pdbx_strand_id
1 'polypeptide(L)' 'APLKKDIYAKIVKTAIIISRNLGFDLQEQNALCSQLRQYKDKEVPFDLKFATEYEEPINW' A
#
# COMPACT_ATOMS: atom_id res chain seq x y z
N ALA A 1 5.02 15.27 4.13
CA ALA A 1 6.00 14.66 5.06
C ALA A 1 6.20 13.19 4.69
N PRO A 2 7.40 12.61 4.81
CA PRO A 2 7.57 11.16 4.69
C PRO A 2 6.69 10.45 5.72
N LEU A 3 6.08 9.30 5.35
CA LEU A 3 5.37 8.45 6.30
C LEU A 3 6.31 8.11 7.47
N LYS A 4 5.87 8.35 8.71
CA LYS A 4 6.62 7.88 9.88
C LYS A 4 6.84 6.37 9.71
N LYS A 5 8.08 5.89 9.84
CA LYS A 5 8.47 4.49 9.57
C LYS A 5 7.53 3.48 10.24
N ASP A 6 7.06 3.78 11.45
CA ASP A 6 6.13 2.93 12.21
C ASP A 6 4.75 2.78 11.57
N ILE A 7 4.25 3.82 10.89
CA ILE A 7 2.96 3.79 10.18
C ILE A 7 3.08 2.94 8.92
N TYR A 8 4.17 3.12 8.16
CA TYR A 8 4.43 2.33 6.97
C TYR A 8 4.55 0.83 7.28
N ALA A 9 5.29 0.48 8.34
CA ALA A 9 5.41 -0.91 8.77
C ALA A 9 4.06 -1.55 9.12
N LYS A 10 3.15 -0.78 9.75
CA LYS A 10 1.77 -1.23 10.03
C LYS A 10 0.98 -1.47 8.74
N ILE A 11 1.05 -0.56 7.77
CA ILE A 11 0.37 -0.71 6.47
C ILE A 11 0.84 -1.98 5.77
N VAL A 12 2.16 -2.18 5.65
CA VAL A 12 2.73 -3.38 5.00
C VAL A 12 2.28 -4.65 5.71
N LYS A 13 2.33 -4.67 7.05
CA LYS A 13 1.90 -5.85 7.82
C LYS A 13 0.42 -6.17 7.60
N THR A 14 -0.45 -5.16 7.61
CA THR A 14 -1.88 -5.34 7.36
C THR A 14 -2.14 -5.82 5.93
N ALA A 15 -1.49 -5.22 4.93
CA ALA A 15 -1.63 -5.61 3.53
C ALA A 15 -1.25 -7.07 3.28
N ILE A 16 -0.15 -7.55 3.89
CA ILE A 16 0.28 -8.97 3.83
C ILE A 16 -0.77 -9.91 4.44
N ILE A 17 -1.38 -9.52 5.56
CA ILE A 17 -2.41 -10.35 6.21
C ILE A 17 -3.64 -10.46 5.30
N ILE A 18 -4.09 -9.33 4.75
CA ILE A 18 -5.23 -9.28 3.84
C ILE A 18 -4.93 -10.10 2.57
N SER A 19 -3.77 -9.93 1.94
CA SER A 19 -3.41 -10.66 0.71
C SER A 19 -3.44 -12.16 0.91
N ARG A 20 -2.94 -12.66 2.05
CA ARG A 20 -3.02 -14.09 2.40
C ARG A 20 -4.46 -14.57 2.57
N ASN A 21 -5.30 -13.78 3.23
CA ASN A 21 -6.71 -14.12 3.41
C ASN A 21 -7.49 -14.13 2.09
N LEU A 22 -7.08 -13.32 1.13
CA LEU A 22 -7.62 -13.31 -0.24
C LEU A 22 -7.07 -14.44 -1.12
N GLY A 23 -6.15 -15.26 -0.60
CA GLY A 23 -5.57 -16.39 -1.32
C GLY A 23 -4.45 -16.02 -2.30
N PHE A 24 -3.82 -14.85 -2.13
CA PHE A 24 -2.74 -14.42 -3.02
C PHE A 24 -1.58 -15.41 -2.99
N ASP A 25 -1.09 -15.76 -4.17
CA ASP A 25 0.11 -16.57 -4.30
C ASP A 25 1.38 -15.77 -3.96
N LEU A 26 2.55 -16.44 -4.02
CA LEU A 26 3.82 -15.80 -3.70
C LEU A 26 4.18 -14.67 -4.67
N GLN A 27 3.85 -14.82 -5.96
CA GLN A 27 4.13 -13.82 -6.98
C GLN A 27 3.28 -12.56 -6.73
N GLU A 28 1.99 -12.74 -6.45
CA GLU A 28 1.05 -11.66 -6.12
C GLU A 28 1.45 -10.93 -4.83
N GLN A 29 1.86 -11.66 -3.79
CA GLN A 29 2.38 -11.07 -2.55
C GLN A 29 3.66 -10.25 -2.78
N ASN A 30 4.56 -10.74 -3.64
CA ASN A 30 5.78 -10.02 -3.99
C ASN A 30 5.48 -8.75 -4.80
N ALA A 31 4.53 -8.83 -5.75
CA ALA A 31 4.07 -7.69 -6.52
C ALA A 31 3.48 -6.60 -5.60
N LEU A 32 2.61 -6.98 -4.66
CA LEU A 32 2.05 -6.07 -3.66
C LEU A 32 3.14 -5.39 -2.81
N CYS A 33 4.13 -6.14 -2.34
CA CYS A 33 5.25 -5.58 -1.59
C CYS A 33 6.07 -4.59 -2.41
N SER A 34 6.27 -4.87 -3.70
CA SER A 34 6.94 -3.96 -4.62
C SER A 34 6.17 -2.65 -4.75
N GLN A 35 4.87 -2.72 -5.03
CA GLN A 35 4.01 -1.54 -5.18
C GLN A 35 3.95 -0.70 -3.90
N LEU A 36 3.88 -1.33 -2.73
CA LEU A 36 3.95 -0.62 -1.44
C LEU A 36 5.29 0.09 -1.23
N ARG A 37 6.40 -0.44 -1.76
CA ARG A 37 7.71 0.23 -1.73
C ARG A 37 7.71 1.42 -2.69
N GLN A 38 7.24 1.24 -3.91
CA GLN A 38 7.13 2.30 -4.92
C GLN A 38 6.27 3.46 -4.40
N TYR A 39 5.16 3.17 -3.72
CA TYR A 39 4.34 4.19 -3.04
C TYR A 39 5.10 4.95 -1.95
N LYS A 40 5.84 4.24 -1.09
CA LYS A 40 6.65 4.88 -0.04
C LYS A 40 7.70 5.82 -0.63
N ASP A 41 8.33 5.39 -1.72
CA ASP A 41 9.41 6.12 -2.38
C ASP A 41 8.87 7.16 -3.38
N LYS A 42 7.53 7.25 -3.53
CA LYS A 42 6.81 8.16 -4.42
C LYS A 42 7.24 8.03 -5.89
N GLU A 43 7.44 6.80 -6.32
CA GLU A 43 7.72 6.48 -7.71
C GLU A 43 6.42 6.53 -8.53
N VAL A 44 6.51 6.94 -9.80
CA VAL A 44 5.39 6.87 -10.76
C VAL A 44 4.98 5.41 -10.98
N PRO A 45 3.68 5.04 -10.98
CA PRO A 45 2.48 5.89 -10.92
C PRO A 45 1.91 6.10 -9.51
N PHE A 46 2.67 5.78 -8.45
CA PHE A 46 2.25 5.86 -7.05
C PHE A 46 2.56 7.20 -6.39
N ASP A 47 3.04 8.19 -7.15
CA ASP A 47 3.29 9.57 -6.75
C ASP A 47 2.00 10.42 -6.60
N LEU A 48 0.86 9.75 -6.43
CA LEU A 48 -0.45 10.37 -6.29
C LEU A 48 -0.47 11.32 -5.09
N LYS A 49 -0.87 12.57 -5.34
CA LYS A 49 -1.19 13.52 -4.27
C LYS A 49 -2.45 12.99 -3.59
N PHE A 50 -2.35 12.66 -2.31
CA PHE A 50 -3.52 12.37 -1.49
C PHE A 50 -4.38 13.62 -1.41
N ALA A 51 -5.41 13.69 -2.25
CA ALA A 51 -6.43 14.72 -2.21
C ALA A 51 -7.65 14.09 -1.52
N THR A 52 -8.08 14.69 -0.40
CA THR A 52 -9.31 14.32 0.33
C THR A 52 -10.58 14.39 -0.51
N GLU A 53 -10.47 14.91 -1.73
CA GLU A 53 -11.53 15.02 -2.73
C GLU A 53 -11.77 13.71 -3.49
N TYR A 54 -10.81 12.78 -3.46
CA TYR A 54 -10.98 11.43 -4.01
C TYR A 54 -11.41 10.51 -2.87
N GLU A 55 -12.71 10.22 -2.86
CA GLU A 55 -13.44 9.19 -2.10
C GLU A 55 -12.79 8.66 -0.82
N GLU A 56 -13.48 8.82 0.31
CA GLU A 56 -13.10 8.14 1.54
C GLU A 56 -12.86 6.64 1.28
N PRO A 57 -11.79 6.03 1.82
CA PRO A 57 -11.49 4.61 1.64
C PRO A 57 -12.63 3.66 2.04
N ILE A 58 -13.65 4.16 2.74
CA ILE A 58 -14.86 3.42 3.10
C ILE A 58 -15.80 3.19 1.89
N ASN A 59 -15.60 3.93 0.81
CA ASN A 59 -16.41 3.91 -0.42
C ASN A 59 -15.72 3.20 -1.60
N TRP A 60 -14.53 2.62 -1.41
CA TRP A 60 -13.83 1.77 -2.38
C TRP A 60 -14.18 0.30 -2.18
#